data_AF-A0A821IFF5-F1
#
_entry.id   AF-A0A821IFF5-F1
#
_cell.length_a   1.000
_cell.length_b   1.000
_cell.length_c   1.000
_cell.angle_alpha   90.00
_cell.angle_beta   90.00
_cell.angle_gamma   90.00
#
_symmetry.space_group_name_H-M   'P 1'
#
loop_
_entity.id
_entity.type
_entity.pdbx_description
1 polymer ?
#
loop_
_entity_poly.entity_id
_entity_poly.type
_entity_poly.pdbx_seq_one_letter_code
_entity_poly.pdbx_strand_id
1 'polypeptide(L)' 'MHYENTRRHSNRLDSSGIRFYLSNELRQHDLGYITFGTMSNLFGLAIPPLVERFVIDSYCPAKVTR' A
#
# COMPACT_ATOMS: atom_id res chain seq x y z
N MET A 1 3.10 10.46 -4.27
CA MET A 1 2.44 11.21 -3.17
C MET A 1 0.94 10.98 -3.29
N HIS A 2 0.24 10.70 -2.19
CA HIS A 2 -1.22 10.63 -2.17
C HIS A 2 -1.75 11.98 -1.68
N TYR A 3 -2.65 12.61 -2.44
CA TYR A 3 -3.22 13.92 -2.10
C TYR A 3 -4.71 13.79 -1.80
N GLU A 4 -5.11 14.14 -0.58
CA GLU A 4 -6.51 14.30 -0.21
C GLU A 4 -6.90 15.78 -0.40
N ASN A 5 -7.66 16.09 -1.45
CA ASN A 5 -8.03 17.47 -1.82
C ASN A 5 -9.53 17.75 -1.65
N THR A 6 -10.09 17.40 -0.49
CA THR A 6 -11.50 17.63 -0.15
C THR A 6 -11.99 19.06 -0.38
N ARG A 7 -11.10 20.05 -0.22
CA ARG A 7 -11.40 21.48 -0.36
C ARG A 7 -11.17 22.04 -1.77
N ARG A 8 -10.81 21.17 -2.74
CA ARG A 8 -10.64 21.50 -4.17
C ARG A 8 -9.74 22.72 -4.42
N HIS A 9 -8.62 22.80 -3.72
CA HIS A 9 -7.65 23.86 -3.96
C HIS A 9 -7.11 23.76 -5.39
N SER A 10 -7.20 24.85 -6.17
CA SER A 10 -6.86 24.88 -7.60
C SER A 10 -5.47 25.44 -7.91
N ASN A 11 -4.81 26.11 -6.96
CA ASN A 11 -3.57 26.85 -7.18
C ASN A 11 -2.47 26.51 -6.16
N ARG A 12 -2.32 25.23 -5.79
CA ARG A 12 -1.19 24.79 -4.95
C ARG A 12 -0.06 24.23 -5.79
N LEU A 13 1.11 24.85 -5.65
CA LEU A 13 2.38 24.25 -6.02
C LEU A 13 2.84 23.35 -4.89
N ASP A 14 3.19 22.11 -5.22
CA ASP A 14 3.79 21.14 -4.32
C ASP A 14 5.10 20.64 -4.91
N SER A 15 6.13 20.55 -4.08
CA SER A 15 7.47 20.07 -4.45
C SER A 15 7.83 18.81 -3.66
N SER A 16 6.83 18.01 -3.32
CA SER A 16 7.04 16.79 -2.56
C SER A 16 7.60 15.67 -3.45
N GLY A 17 8.45 14.83 -2.87
CA GLY A 17 9.03 13.70 -3.58
C GLY A 17 9.83 12.79 -2.65
N ILE A 18 10.53 11.84 -3.26
CA ILE A 18 11.40 10.90 -2.56
C ILE A 18 12.81 11.06 -3.13
N ARG A 19 13.82 11.10 -2.25
CA ARG A 19 15.23 11.08 -2.63
C ARG A 19 15.82 9.71 -2.29
N PHE A 20 16.42 9.06 -3.29
CA PHE A 20 17.14 7.81 -3.11
C PHE A 20 18.63 8.08 -2.91
N TYR A 21 19.26 7.27 -2.06
CA TYR A 21 20.70 7.26 -1.85
C TYR A 21 21.24 5.93 -2.38
N LEU A 22 22.15 6.00 -3.35
CA LEU A 22 22.64 4.84 -4.08
C LEU A 22 24.12 4.60 -3.79
N SER A 23 24.54 3.34 -3.92
CA SER A 23 25.95 2.92 -3.86
C SER A 23 26.34 2.28 -5.18
N ASN A 24 27.61 2.42 -5.58
CA ASN A 24 28.17 1.71 -6.73
C ASN A 24 28.65 0.30 -6.37
N GLU A 25 28.63 -0.06 -5.08
CA GLU A 25 29.03 -1.38 -4.59
C GLU A 25 27.80 -2.27 -4.38
N LEU A 26 27.87 -3.50 -4.90
CA LEU A 26 26.84 -4.52 -4.69
C LEU A 26 26.91 -5.07 -3.26
N ARG A 27 25.77 -5.12 -2.58
CA ARG A 27 25.67 -5.67 -1.23
C ARG A 27 25.49 -7.18 -1.27
N GLN A 28 25.77 -7.85 -0.16
CA GLN A 28 25.64 -9.31 -0.03
C GLN A 28 24.22 -9.83 -0.29
N HIS A 29 23.20 -9.00 -0.07
CA HIS A 29 21.79 -9.37 -0.21
C HIS A 29 21.02 -8.33 -1.01
N ASP A 30 20.08 -8.82 -1.83
CA ASP A 30 19.15 -7.99 -2.56
C ASP A 30 17.99 -7.51 -1.67
N LEU A 31 17.50 -6.32 -1.98
CA LEU A 31 16.27 -5.81 -1.37
C LEU A 31 15.06 -6.44 -2.06
N GLY A 32 14.23 -7.14 -1.28
CA GLY A 32 12.88 -7.52 -1.66
C GLY A 32 11.83 -6.67 -0.95
N TYR A 33 10.65 -6.55 -1.54
CA TYR A 33 9.46 -6.08 -0.84
C TYR A 33 8.32 -7.08 -1.05
N ILE A 34 7.48 -7.24 -0.04
CA ILE A 34 6.28 -8.09 -0.10
C ILE A 34 5.12 -7.34 0.53
N THR A 35 3.94 -7.49 -0.07
CA THR A 35 2.69 -6.94 0.45
C THR A 35 1.74 -8.09 0.79
N PHE A 36 1.12 -8.02 1.97
CA PHE A 36 0.10 -8.96 2.41
C PHE A 36 -1.19 -8.22 2.70
N GLY A 37 -2.32 -8.89 2.52
CA GLY A 37 -3.64 -8.34 2.81
C GLY A 37 -4.65 -8.65 1.72
N THR A 38 -5.74 -7.89 1.71
CA THR A 38 -6.80 -8.00 0.70
C THR A 38 -6.55 -7.05 -0.45
N MET A 39 -6.92 -7.46 -1.66
CA MET A 39 -6.94 -6.57 -2.81
C MET A 39 -8.00 -5.48 -2.62
N SER A 40 -7.65 -4.22 -2.90
CA SER A 40 -8.54 -3.06 -2.78
C SER A 40 -9.51 -2.91 -3.97
N ASN A 41 -9.99 -4.03 -4.54
CA ASN A 41 -10.90 -3.99 -5.68
C ASN A 41 -12.37 -4.02 -5.23
N LEU A 42 -13.27 -3.53 -6.11
CA LEU A 42 -14.70 -3.39 -5.79
C LEU A 42 -15.41 -4.71 -5.45
N PHE A 43 -14.81 -5.86 -5.81
CA PHE A 43 -15.41 -7.19 -5.66
C PHE A 43 -14.75 -8.03 -4.57
N GLY A 44 -13.69 -7.52 -3.93
CA GLY A 44 -12.80 -8.31 -3.09
C GLY A 44 -13.13 -8.24 -1.61
N LEU A 45 -13.61 -7.08 -1.16
CA LEU A 45 -14.00 -6.88 0.23
C LEU A 45 -15.01 -5.73 0.36
N ALA A 46 -16.11 -5.98 1.07
CA ALA A 46 -17.09 -4.98 1.44
C ALA A 46 -17.39 -5.09 2.93
N ILE A 47 -17.33 -3.95 3.63
CA ILE A 47 -17.71 -3.86 5.04
C ILE A 47 -19.18 -3.41 5.08
N PRO A 48 -20.10 -4.18 5.68
CA PRO A 48 -21.50 -3.78 5.77
C PRO A 48 -21.67 -2.50 6.60
N PRO A 49 -22.65 -1.64 6.29
CA PRO A 49 -22.91 -0.44 7.08
C PRO A 49 -23.42 -0.82 8.48
N LEU A 50 -23.15 0.04 9.47
CA LEU A 50 -23.66 -0.02 10.85
C LEU A 50 -23.16 -1.20 11.71
N VAL A 51 -22.22 -2.00 11.24
CA VAL A 51 -21.61 -3.05 12.07
C VAL A 51 -20.70 -2.45 13.14
N GLU A 52 -20.88 -2.87 14.39
CA GLU A 52 -19.99 -2.47 15.50
C GLU A 52 -18.60 -3.08 15.34
N ARG A 53 -18.52 -4.30 14.81
CA ARG A 53 -17.28 -5.02 14.56
C ARG A 53 -17.41 -5.94 13.35
N PHE A 54 -16.42 -5.89 12.47
CA PHE A 54 -16.27 -6.79 11.33
C PHE A 54 -14.82 -7.27 11.25
N VAL A 55 -14.60 -8.58 11.20
CA VAL A 55 -13.25 -9.17 11.16
C VAL A 55 -12.91 -9.51 9.72
N ILE A 56 -11.71 -9.11 9.30
CA ILE A 56 -11.16 -9.38 7.96
C ILE A 56 -9.90 -10.20 8.14
N ASP A 57 -9.95 -11.45 7.67
CA ASP A 57 -8.80 -12.35 7.70
C ASP A 57 -8.21 -12.51 6.29
N SER A 58 -6.88 -12.49 6.19
CA SER A 58 -6.14 -12.66 4.94
C SER A 58 -4.98 -13.61 5.15
N TYR A 59 -4.70 -14.44 4.16
CA TYR A 59 -3.73 -15.52 4.26
C TYR A 59 -2.80 -15.52 3.05
N CYS A 60 -1.53 -15.81 3.29
CA CYS A 60 -0.58 -16.21 2.25
C CYS A 60 -0.58 -17.75 2.20
N PRO A 61 -1.16 -18.39 1.17
CA PRO A 61 -1.24 -19.85 1.10
C PRO A 61 0.16 -20.47 1.10
N ALA A 62 0.33 -21.63 1.73
CA ALA A 62 1.62 -22.32 1.77
C ALA A 62 2.19 -22.63 0.37
N LYS A 63 1.33 -22.81 -0.64
CA LYS A 63 1.70 -22.95 -2.06
C LYS A 63 2.51 -21.75 -2.60
N VAL A 64 2.39 -20.58 -1.97
CA VAL A 64 3.10 -19.35 -2.37
C VAL A 64 4.47 -19.26 -1.69
N THR A 65 4.69 -19.97 -0.59
CA THR A 65 5.92 -19.89 0.22
C THR A 65 6.75 -21.18 0.25
N ARG A 66 6.26 -22.26 -0.36
CA ARG A 66 6.92 -23.58 -0.49
C ARG A 66 6.81 -24.06 -1.92
#